data_AF-A0A9X0TWZ3-F1
#
_entry.id   AF-A0A9X0TWZ3-F1
#
_cell.length_a   1.000
_cell.length_b   1.000
_cell.length_c   1.000
_cell.angle_alpha   90.00
_cell.angle_beta   90.00
_cell.angle_gamma   90.00
#
_symmetry.space_group_name_H-M   'P 1'
#
loop_
_entity.id
_entity.type
_entity.pdbx_description
1 polymer ?
#
loop_
_entity_poly.entity_id
_entity_poly.type
_entity_poly.pdbx_seq_one_letter_code
_entity_poly.pdbx_strand_id
1 'polypeptide(L)'
;LTPGYFQITATPHLAVYDPTVQFEFWFSEKRITDIRQVETTARYLGTALYWIAASINIKPGHDYYFYIRSVNTVGKSAFVEAVGRASDDAEGYLDFFKGKITESHLGKELLEKVELT
;
A
#
# COMPACT_ATOMS: atom_id res chain seq x y z
N LEU A 1 -1.63 0.37 -9.31
CA LEU A 1 -1.28 -0.12 -7.96
C LEU A 1 -1.92 -1.48 -7.78
N THR A 2 -1.22 -2.40 -7.12
CA THR A 2 -1.73 -3.76 -6.88
C THR A 2 -2.03 -3.91 -5.39
N PRO A 3 -3.31 -4.07 -5.00
CA PRO A 3 -3.69 -4.36 -3.62
C PRO A 3 -3.19 -5.74 -3.18
N GLY A 4 -2.82 -5.86 -1.91
CA GLY A 4 -2.61 -7.14 -1.23
C GLY A 4 -3.06 -7.05 0.23
N TYR A 5 -2.97 -8.16 0.96
CA TYR A 5 -3.30 -8.17 2.39
C TYR A 5 -2.28 -7.36 3.18
N PHE A 6 -2.75 -6.30 3.84
CA PHE A 6 -1.92 -5.35 4.60
C PHE A 6 -0.77 -4.73 3.78
N GLN A 7 -0.92 -4.69 2.45
CA GLN A 7 0.09 -4.17 1.56
C GLN A 7 -0.47 -3.56 0.29
N ILE A 8 0.29 -2.65 -0.32
CA ILE A 8 0.03 -2.08 -1.64
C ILE A 8 1.34 -2.04 -2.41
N THR A 9 1.33 -2.57 -3.63
CA THR A 9 2.48 -2.52 -4.53
C THR A 9 2.29 -1.42 -5.57
N ALA A 10 3.29 -0.55 -5.69
CA ALA A 10 3.37 0.50 -6.70
C ALA A 10 4.41 0.13 -7.76
N THR A 11 3.93 -0.12 -8.99
CA THR A 11 4.77 -0.39 -10.17
C THR A 11 4.48 0.67 -11.22
N PRO A 12 5.38 1.64 -11.42
CA PRO A 12 5.26 2.62 -12.49
C PRO A 12 5.52 1.96 -13.85
N HIS A 13 4.86 2.48 -14.89
CA HIS A 13 5.07 2.04 -16.27
C HIS A 13 5.40 3.25 -17.14
N LEU A 14 6.43 3.12 -17.99
CA LEU A 14 6.77 4.14 -18.97
C LEU A 14 5.97 3.92 -20.25
N ALA A 15 5.51 5.02 -20.85
CA ALA A 15 4.89 4.97 -22.18
C ALA A 15 5.90 4.58 -23.28
N VAL A 16 7.17 4.95 -23.09
CA VAL A 16 8.29 4.57 -23.95
C VAL A 16 9.38 4.01 -23.06
N TYR A 17 9.87 2.82 -23.38
CA TYR A 17 10.91 2.17 -22.59
C TYR A 17 12.22 2.96 -22.61
N ASP A 18 12.76 3.27 -21.43
CA ASP A 18 14.09 3.83 -21.23
C ASP A 18 14.74 3.10 -20.03
N PRO A 19 15.83 2.33 -20.25
CA PRO A 19 16.47 1.56 -19.18
C PRO A 19 17.23 2.43 -18.16
N THR A 20 17.48 3.70 -18.47
CA THR A 20 18.20 4.63 -17.58
C THR A 20 17.28 5.27 -16.54
N VAL A 21 15.97 5.16 -16.72
CA VAL A 21 14.98 5.75 -15.85
C VAL A 21 14.76 4.90 -14.60
N GLN A 22 14.88 5.54 -13.44
CA GLN A 22 14.45 5.01 -12.15
C GLN A 22 13.25 5.81 -11.65
N PHE A 23 12.59 5.34 -10.59
CA PHE A 23 11.47 6.05 -9.98
C PHE A 23 11.79 6.37 -8.52
N GLU A 24 11.52 7.61 -8.13
CA GLU A 24 11.51 8.00 -6.74
C GLU A 24 10.07 7.86 -6.19
N PHE A 25 9.94 7.30 -5.00
CA PHE A 25 8.66 7.00 -4.35
C PHE A 25 8.48 7.80 -3.06
N TRP A 26 7.28 8.35 -2.89
CA TRP A 26 6.81 8.96 -1.66
C TRP A 26 5.46 8.38 -1.28
N PHE A 27 5.21 8.35 0.02
CA PHE A 27 4.01 7.77 0.61
C PHE A 27 3.37 8.70 1.63
N SER A 28 2.04 8.78 1.60
CA SER A 28 1.24 9.49 2.58
C SER A 28 -0.08 8.75 2.87
N GLU A 29 -0.52 8.78 4.12
CA GLU A 29 -1.86 8.30 4.52
C GLU A 29 -2.95 9.35 4.25
N LYS A 30 -2.56 10.59 3.96
CA LYS A 30 -3.48 11.70 3.64
C LYS A 30 -3.14 12.27 2.27
N ARG A 31 -4.18 12.62 1.51
CA ARG A 31 -4.00 13.30 0.23
C ARG A 31 -3.30 14.64 0.41
N ILE A 32 -2.30 14.90 -0.43
CA ILE A 32 -1.61 16.18 -0.55
C ILE A 32 -2.13 16.85 -1.81
N THR A 33 -2.88 17.95 -1.66
CA THR A 33 -3.52 18.64 -2.79
C THR A 33 -2.55 19.52 -3.57
N ASP A 34 -1.54 20.10 -2.90
CA ASP A 34 -0.48 20.85 -3.55
C ASP A 34 0.74 19.96 -3.78
N ILE A 35 0.97 19.58 -5.05
CA ILE A 35 2.03 18.65 -5.42
C ILE A 35 3.44 19.15 -5.06
N ARG A 36 3.61 20.45 -4.84
CA ARG A 36 4.88 21.07 -4.42
C ARG A 36 5.23 20.73 -2.97
N GLN A 37 4.25 20.32 -2.17
CA GLN A 37 4.45 19.94 -0.77
C GLN A 37 4.82 18.46 -0.60
N VAL A 38 4.80 17.66 -1.66
CA VAL A 38 5.06 16.21 -1.59
C VAL A 38 6.39 15.92 -0.90
N GLU A 39 7.46 16.61 -1.31
CA GLU A 39 8.81 16.35 -0.78
C GLU A 39 8.97 16.73 0.70
N THR A 40 8.11 17.61 1.22
CA THR A 40 8.15 18.07 2.62
C THR A 40 7.15 17.37 3.53
N THR A 41 6.05 16.84 2.97
CA THR A 41 4.92 16.30 3.75
C THR A 41 4.75 14.79 3.61
N ALA A 42 5.09 14.23 2.45
CA ALA A 42 5.06 12.78 2.26
C ALA A 42 6.38 12.16 2.72
N ARG A 43 6.29 10.91 3.18
CA ARG A 43 7.47 10.14 3.54
C ARG A 43 8.19 9.69 2.29
N TYR A 44 9.46 10.09 2.12
CA TYR A 44 10.31 9.52 1.09
C TYR A 44 10.59 8.05 1.39
N LEU A 45 10.39 7.21 0.40
CA LEU A 45 10.57 5.77 0.50
C LEU A 45 11.92 5.35 -0.08
N GLY A 46 12.26 5.85 -1.28
CA GLY A 46 13.51 5.55 -1.95
C GLY A 46 13.40 5.63 -3.47
N THR A 47 14.48 5.22 -4.15
CA THR A 47 14.55 5.10 -5.60
C THR A 47 14.58 3.63 -6.00
N ALA A 48 13.65 3.18 -6.85
CA ALA A 48 13.55 1.79 -7.30
C ALA A 48 12.73 1.67 -8.60
N LEU A 49 12.53 0.46 -9.08
CA LEU A 49 11.58 0.16 -10.17
C LEU A 49 10.16 -0.12 -9.67
N TYR A 50 10.01 -0.49 -8.40
CA TYR A 50 8.72 -0.66 -7.73
C TYR A 50 8.89 -0.43 -6.23
N TRP A 51 7.78 -0.22 -5.52
CA TRP A 51 7.77 -0.15 -4.07
C TRP A 51 6.61 -0.94 -3.47
N ILE A 52 6.83 -1.53 -2.31
CA ILE A 52 5.79 -2.21 -1.53
C ILE A 52 5.60 -1.45 -0.22
N ALA A 53 4.43 -0.84 -0.03
CA ALA A 53 4.02 -0.33 1.27
C ALA A 53 3.30 -1.46 2.01
N ALA A 54 4.01 -2.15 2.92
CA ALA A 54 3.46 -3.22 3.75
C ALA A 54 3.69 -2.90 5.23
N SER A 55 2.63 -2.94 6.04
CA SER A 55 2.72 -2.89 7.51
C SER A 55 1.36 -3.15 8.16
N ILE A 56 1.33 -3.33 9.49
CA ILE A 56 0.09 -3.38 10.28
C ILE A 56 -0.73 -2.07 10.18
N ASN A 57 -0.11 -0.96 9.77
CA ASN A 57 -0.78 0.32 9.62
C ASN A 57 -1.48 0.46 8.25
N ILE A 58 -1.23 -0.47 7.31
CA ILE A 58 -1.95 -0.57 6.04
C ILE A 58 -3.21 -1.38 6.26
N LYS A 59 -4.37 -0.72 6.28
CA LYS A 59 -5.65 -1.30 6.68
C LYS A 59 -6.62 -1.42 5.49
N PRO A 60 -7.50 -2.44 5.50
CA PRO A 60 -8.61 -2.53 4.55
C PRO A 60 -9.48 -1.28 4.58
N GLY A 61 -10.02 -0.88 3.42
CA GLY A 61 -10.96 0.24 3.33
C GLY A 61 -10.35 1.64 3.53
N HIS A 62 -9.03 1.74 3.73
CA HIS A 62 -8.33 3.02 3.84
C HIS A 62 -7.59 3.38 2.54
N ASP A 63 -7.72 4.64 2.12
CA ASP A 63 -6.97 5.20 0.99
C ASP A 63 -5.55 5.56 1.40
N TYR A 64 -4.59 5.12 0.59
CA TYR A 64 -3.18 5.46 0.72
C TYR A 64 -2.68 6.09 -0.58
N TYR A 65 -1.82 7.09 -0.44
CA TYR A 65 -1.40 7.95 -1.53
C TYR A 65 0.08 7.72 -1.81
N PHE A 66 0.38 7.34 -3.05
CA PHE A 66 1.73 7.32 -3.60
C PHE A 66 1.93 8.54 -4.48
N TYR A 67 3.07 9.20 -4.31
CA TYR A 67 3.53 10.23 -5.23
C TYR A 67 4.83 9.74 -5.84
N ILE A 68 4.85 9.65 -7.17
CA ILE A 68 5.92 8.99 -7.91
C ILE A 68 6.38 9.90 -9.03
N ARG A 69 7.69 9.98 -9.25
CA ARG A 69 8.26 10.62 -10.44
C ARG A 69 9.40 9.80 -10.99
N SER A 70 9.59 9.88 -12.30
CA SER A 70 10.76 9.33 -12.97
C SER A 70 11.98 10.24 -12.80
N VAL A 71 13.15 9.64 -12.73
CA VAL A 71 14.45 10.32 -12.61
C VAL A 71 15.47 9.62 -13.51
N ASN A 72 16.27 10.42 -14.22
CA ASN A 72 17.46 9.98 -14.94
C ASN A 72 18.58 11.03 -14.78
N THR A 73 19.66 10.91 -15.56
CA THR A 73 20.79 11.85 -15.54
C THR A 73 20.44 13.25 -16.05
N VAL A 74 19.40 13.39 -16.87
CA VAL A 74 18.95 14.66 -17.45
C VAL A 74 18.09 15.43 -16.45
N GLY A 75 17.24 14.73 -15.70
CA GLY A 75 16.40 15.38 -14.70
C GLY A 75 15.29 14.50 -14.14
N LYS A 76 14.28 15.18 -13.60
CA LYS A 76 13.14 14.57 -12.91
C LYS A 76 11.84 15.02 -13.59
N SER A 77 10.89 14.10 -13.73
CA SER A 77 9.55 14.47 -14.21
C SER A 77 8.71 15.13 -13.11
N ALA A 78 7.55 15.65 -13.51
CA ALA A 78 6.50 16.01 -12.57
C ALA A 78 6.02 14.77 -11.80
N PHE A 79 5.52 14.99 -10.60
CA PHE A 79 4.89 13.94 -9.82
C PHE A 79 3.57 13.47 -10.42
N VAL A 80 3.32 12.17 -10.29
CA VAL A 80 2.03 11.52 -10.49
C VAL A 80 1.51 11.07 -9.13
N GLU A 81 0.25 11.40 -8.83
CA GLU A 81 -0.49 10.87 -7.68
C GLU A 81 -1.16 9.55 -8.06
N ALA A 82 -1.01 8.54 -7.22
CA ALA A 82 -1.72 7.28 -7.32
C ALA A 82 -2.36 6.94 -5.97
N VAL A 83 -3.65 6.61 -5.98
CA VAL A 83 -4.41 6.23 -4.78
C VAL A 83 -4.68 4.73 -4.82
N GLY A 84 -4.40 4.04 -3.71
CA GLY A 84 -4.62 2.62 -3.59
C GLY A 84 -5.11 2.25 -2.20
N ARG A 85 -5.81 1.11 -2.13
CA ARG A 85 -6.22 0.48 -0.88
C ARG A 85 -5.55 -0.88 -0.77
N ALA A 86 -5.40 -1.35 0.47
CA ALA A 86 -5.15 -2.77 0.70
C ALA A 86 -6.34 -3.59 0.18
N SER A 87 -6.17 -4.91 0.08
CA SER A 87 -7.31 -5.80 -0.13
C SER A 87 -8.42 -5.50 0.88
N ASP A 88 -9.67 -5.63 0.47
CA ASP A 88 -10.85 -5.60 1.32
C ASP A 88 -11.53 -6.98 1.42
N ASP A 89 -10.87 -8.03 0.91
CA ASP A 89 -11.35 -9.42 0.99
C ASP A 89 -11.39 -9.92 2.44
N ALA A 90 -12.56 -9.78 3.06
CA ALA A 90 -12.83 -10.18 4.43
C ALA A 90 -12.62 -11.68 4.69
N GLU A 91 -12.88 -12.54 3.70
CA GLU A 91 -12.69 -13.99 3.85
C GLU A 91 -11.21 -14.33 3.90
N GLY A 92 -10.41 -13.73 3.03
CA GLY A 92 -8.95 -13.83 3.06
C GLY A 92 -8.33 -13.28 4.35
N TYR A 93 -8.87 -12.19 4.91
CA TYR A 93 -8.45 -11.70 6.23
C TYR A 93 -8.82 -12.66 7.35
N LEU A 94 -10.02 -13.25 7.32
CA LEU A 94 -10.45 -14.21 8.34
C LEU A 94 -9.57 -15.46 8.33
N ASP A 95 -9.23 -15.98 7.14
CA ASP A 95 -8.33 -17.14 7.01
C ASP A 95 -6.93 -16.84 7.59
N PHE A 96 -6.38 -15.65 7.30
CA PHE A 96 -5.12 -15.20 7.87
C PHE A 96 -5.10 -15.21 9.42
N PHE A 97 -6.23 -14.85 10.05
CA PHE A 97 -6.35 -14.80 11.51
C PHE A 97 -6.88 -16.08 12.15
N LYS A 98 -7.41 -17.03 11.38
CA LYS A 98 -8.13 -18.20 11.88
C LYS A 98 -7.34 -19.00 12.93
N GLY A 99 -6.04 -19.24 12.71
CA GLY A 99 -5.18 -19.92 13.67
C GLY A 99 -4.98 -19.14 14.98
N LYS A 100 -4.84 -17.82 14.90
CA LYS A 100 -4.69 -16.94 16.06
C LYS A 100 -6.00 -16.74 16.83
N ILE A 101 -7.12 -16.73 16.13
CA ILE A 101 -8.46 -16.66 16.75
C ILE A 101 -8.70 -17.94 17.54
N THR A 102 -8.50 -19.10 16.93
CA THR A 102 -8.73 -20.41 17.57
C THR A 102 -7.89 -20.62 18.83
N GLU A 103 -6.65 -20.10 18.85
CA GLU A 103 -5.79 -20.14 20.05
C GLU A 103 -6.23 -19.17 21.16
N SER A 104 -6.93 -18.09 20.82
CA SER A 104 -7.37 -17.09 21.78
C SER A 104 -8.59 -17.56 22.59
N HIS A 105 -8.71 -17.09 23.84
CA HIS A 105 -9.90 -17.33 24.67
C HIS A 105 -11.20 -16.87 23.97
N LEU A 106 -11.13 -15.77 23.19
CA LEU A 106 -12.25 -15.24 22.42
C LEU A 106 -12.69 -16.18 21.28
N GLY A 107 -11.76 -16.86 20.60
CA GLY A 107 -12.11 -17.80 19.53
C GLY A 107 -12.80 -19.06 20.04
N LYS A 108 -12.41 -19.53 21.23
CA LYS A 108 -13.11 -20.66 21.90
C LYS A 108 -14.54 -20.29 22.26
N GLU A 109 -14.76 -19.11 22.86
CA GLU A 109 -16.12 -18.64 23.21
C GLU A 109 -17.02 -18.38 22.01
N LEU A 110 -16.47 -17.89 20.88
CA LEU A 110 -17.24 -17.68 19.65
C LEU A 110 -17.60 -19.01 18.96
N LEU A 111 -16.68 -19.97 18.90
CA LEU A 111 -16.94 -21.31 18.33
C LEU A 111 -18.03 -22.04 19.13
N GLU A 112 -17.95 -22.02 20.46
CA GLU A 112 -18.98 -22.62 21.33
C GLU A 112 -20.38 -22.07 21.06
N LYS A 113 -20.52 -20.76 20.77
CA LYS A 113 -21.82 -20.15 20.47
C LYS A 113 -22.34 -20.45 19.06
N VAL A 114 -21.46 -20.71 18.10
CA VAL A 114 -21.83 -21.06 16.72
C VAL A 114 -22.25 -22.52 16.61
N GLU A 115 -21.61 -23.44 17.34
CA GLU A 115 -21.98 -24.87 17.34
C GLU A 115 -23.29 -25.18 18.11
N LEU A 116 -23.81 -24.22 18.87
CA LEU A 116 -25.06 -24.34 19.63
C LEU A 116 -26.33 -23.90 18.85
N THR A 117 -26.23 -23.68 17.54
CA THR A 117 -27.37 -23.34 16.66
C THR A 117 -27.50 -24.36 15.53
#